data_AF-F5ZCU8-F1
#
_entry.id   AF-F5ZCU8-F1
#
_cell.length_a   1.000
_cell.length_b   1.000
_cell.length_c   1.000
_cell.angle_alpha   90.00
_cell.angle_beta   90.00
_cell.angle_gamma   90.00
#
_symmetry.space_group_name_H-M   'P 1'
#
loop_
_entity.id
_entity.type
_entity.pdbx_description
1 polymer ?
#
loop_
_entity_poly.entity_id
_entity_poly.type
_entity_poly.pdbx_seq_one_letter_code
_entity_poly.pdbx_strand_id
1 'polypeptide(L)'
;MNKQKKAAPTGSEFTPLTKTNIAENKRPYKVELALNSILHNGPRGITQPEAFSSYRESCLHTTISSLRHDKNIDFISLPDLETVAHFHQKPFNRYWLATDSDRVKALRLLNFYRSNRGLEKVKYEAWHSTSDKAA
;
A
#
# COMPACT_ATOMS: atom_id res chain seq x y z
N MET A 1 -28.95 -32.10 -40.62
CA MET A 1 -28.19 -30.88 -40.25
C MET A 1 -27.74 -30.99 -38.79
N ASN A 2 -26.53 -31.51 -38.54
CA ASN A 2 -25.95 -31.55 -37.19
C ASN A 2 -24.89 -30.46 -37.06
N LYS A 3 -25.19 -29.39 -36.33
CA LYS A 3 -24.19 -28.36 -35.96
C LYS A 3 -23.44 -28.85 -34.72
N GLN A 4 -22.24 -29.39 -34.91
CA GLN A 4 -21.30 -29.60 -33.81
C GLN A 4 -20.87 -28.23 -33.27
N LYS A 5 -21.10 -28.00 -31.97
CA LYS A 5 -20.56 -26.85 -31.23
C LYS A 5 -19.05 -27.06 -31.08
N LYS A 6 -18.23 -26.20 -31.68
CA LYS A 6 -16.79 -26.16 -31.41
C LYS A 6 -16.57 -25.58 -30.01
N ALA A 7 -15.94 -26.34 -29.12
CA ALA A 7 -15.45 -25.86 -27.84
C ALA A 7 -14.26 -24.91 -28.06
N ALA A 8 -14.13 -23.90 -27.19
CA ALA A 8 -12.95 -23.02 -27.16
C ALA A 8 -11.69 -23.84 -26.89
N PRO A 9 -10.53 -23.51 -27.49
CA PRO A 9 -9.29 -24.24 -27.24
C PRO A 9 -8.90 -24.10 -25.77
N THR A 10 -8.92 -25.23 -25.07
CA THR A 10 -8.40 -25.42 -23.72
C THR A 10 -6.89 -25.19 -23.71
N GLY A 11 -6.43 -24.34 -22.79
CA GLY A 11 -5.04 -24.33 -22.30
C GLY A 11 -4.03 -23.62 -23.21
N SER A 12 -3.89 -22.31 -23.06
CA SER A 12 -2.56 -21.73 -23.27
C SER A 12 -1.74 -22.01 -22.02
N GLU A 13 -0.72 -22.85 -22.16
CA GLU A 13 0.32 -23.01 -21.15
C GLU A 13 0.97 -21.64 -20.93
N PHE A 14 0.73 -21.04 -19.76
CA PHE A 14 1.52 -19.90 -19.30
C PHE A 14 2.93 -20.42 -19.05
N THR A 15 3.80 -20.30 -20.04
CA THR A 15 5.23 -20.44 -19.85
C THR A 15 5.69 -19.27 -18.99
N PRO A 16 6.20 -19.52 -17.76
CA PRO A 16 6.79 -18.45 -16.97
C PRO A 16 7.99 -17.92 -17.75
N LEU A 17 7.99 -16.62 -18.05
CA LEU A 17 9.14 -15.95 -18.66
C LEU A 17 10.34 -16.10 -17.72
N THR A 18 11.20 -17.04 -18.10
CA THR A 18 12.65 -17.08 -17.89
C THR A 18 13.16 -16.72 -16.49
N LYS A 19 13.50 -17.76 -15.72
CA LYS A 19 14.57 -17.72 -14.70
C LYS A 19 15.84 -17.19 -15.36
N THR A 20 16.10 -15.90 -15.21
CA THR A 20 17.39 -15.29 -15.49
C THR A 20 18.05 -15.03 -14.15
N ASN A 21 19.22 -15.63 -13.92
CA ASN A 21 20.08 -15.33 -12.79
C ASN A 21 20.63 -13.91 -12.94
N ILE A 22 19.78 -12.91 -12.73
CA ILE A 22 20.19 -11.56 -12.39
C ILE A 22 20.56 -11.63 -10.91
N ALA A 23 21.59 -10.93 -10.46
CA ALA A 23 21.66 -10.56 -9.05
C ALA A 23 20.44 -9.65 -8.79
N GLU A 24 19.28 -10.26 -8.58
CA GLU A 24 17.98 -9.64 -8.81
C GLU A 24 17.75 -8.56 -7.77
N ASN A 25 17.80 -7.30 -8.21
CA ASN A 25 17.09 -6.22 -7.55
C ASN A 25 15.59 -6.55 -7.67
N LYS A 26 15.12 -7.46 -6.81
CA LYS A 26 13.75 -7.99 -6.78
C LYS A 26 12.80 -6.80 -6.88
N ARG A 27 11.72 -6.89 -7.66
CA ARG A 27 10.73 -5.81 -7.73
C ARG A 27 10.19 -5.50 -6.32
N PRO A 28 9.83 -4.23 -6.04
CA PRO A 28 9.27 -3.87 -4.73
C PRO A 28 8.01 -4.68 -4.43
N TYR A 29 7.83 -5.04 -3.16
CA TYR A 29 6.58 -5.66 -2.72
C TYR A 29 5.47 -4.61 -2.65
N LYS A 30 4.22 -4.99 -2.91
CA LYS A 30 3.06 -4.09 -2.76
C LYS A 30 3.02 -3.41 -1.38
N VAL A 31 3.27 -4.18 -0.33
CA VAL A 31 3.31 -3.70 1.06
C VAL A 31 4.44 -2.68 1.28
N GLU A 32 5.58 -2.87 0.63
CA GLU A 32 6.71 -1.93 0.67
C GLU A 32 6.31 -0.57 0.06
N LEU A 33 5.66 -0.60 -1.11
CA LEU A 33 5.19 0.62 -1.79
C LEU A 33 4.12 1.35 -0.97
N ALA A 34 3.18 0.60 -0.39
CA ALA A 34 2.15 1.15 0.48
C ALA A 34 2.75 1.84 1.72
N LEU A 35 3.65 1.15 2.44
CA LEU A 35 4.34 1.71 3.61
C LEU A 35 5.15 2.95 3.24
N ASN A 36 5.86 2.91 2.10
CA ASN A 36 6.62 4.05 1.64
C ASN A 36 5.72 5.26 1.34
N SER A 37 4.59 5.05 0.65
CA SER A 37 3.64 6.12 0.33
C SER A 37 3.01 6.74 1.59
N ILE A 38 2.61 5.90 2.54
CA ILE A 38 2.05 6.33 3.84
C ILE A 38 3.09 7.14 4.62
N LEU A 39 4.31 6.62 4.76
CA LEU A 39 5.35 7.27 5.55
C LEU A 39 5.85 8.57 4.89
N HIS A 40 5.93 8.59 3.57
CA HIS A 40 6.33 9.77 2.81
C HIS A 40 5.33 10.92 2.96
N ASN A 41 4.02 10.63 2.94
CA ASN A 41 2.99 11.65 3.13
C ASN A 41 2.79 12.03 4.61
N GLY A 42 3.26 11.20 5.54
CA GLY A 42 3.23 11.42 6.98
C GLY A 42 1.83 11.79 7.49
N PRO A 43 1.67 12.94 8.17
CA PRO A 43 0.39 13.35 8.76
C PRO A 43 -0.67 13.70 7.72
N ARG A 44 -0.29 14.01 6.47
CA ARG A 44 -1.24 14.23 5.37
C ARG A 44 -1.96 12.93 4.98
N GLY A 45 -1.35 11.78 5.27
CA GLY A 45 -1.90 10.49 4.89
C GLY A 45 -2.05 10.31 3.37
N ILE A 46 -2.83 9.30 3.00
CA ILE A 46 -3.12 8.95 1.61
C ILE A 46 -4.60 8.62 1.39
N THR A 47 -5.09 8.91 0.19
CA THR A 47 -6.39 8.43 -0.31
C THR A 47 -6.22 7.35 -1.37
N GLN A 48 -7.29 6.63 -1.71
CA GLN A 48 -7.23 5.60 -2.74
C GLN A 48 -6.81 6.14 -4.12
N PRO A 49 -7.31 7.30 -4.62
CA PRO A 49 -6.83 7.88 -5.88
C PRO A 49 -5.35 8.25 -5.86
N GLU A 50 -4.83 8.78 -4.75
CA GLU A 50 -3.40 9.07 -4.58
C GLU A 50 -2.57 7.79 -4.61
N ALA A 51 -3.00 6.76 -3.89
CA ALA A 51 -2.33 5.45 -3.87
C ALA A 51 -2.37 4.76 -5.24
N PHE A 52 -3.48 4.84 -5.96
CA PHE A 52 -3.61 4.34 -7.32
C PHE A 52 -2.66 5.07 -8.28
N SER A 53 -2.56 6.40 -8.16
CA SER A 53 -1.66 7.20 -8.99
C SER A 53 -0.19 6.91 -8.67
N SER A 54 0.14 6.71 -7.39
CA SER A 54 1.51 6.48 -6.91
C SER A 54 2.04 5.07 -7.23
N TYR A 55 1.28 4.03 -6.92
CA TYR A 55 1.76 2.65 -7.04
C TYR A 55 0.71 1.65 -7.53
N ARG A 56 -0.36 2.14 -8.16
CA ARG A 56 -1.44 1.32 -8.76
C ARG A 56 -2.22 0.48 -7.75
N GLU A 57 -2.38 0.98 -6.53
CA GLU A 57 -3.29 0.40 -5.55
C GLU A 57 -4.75 0.62 -5.92
N SER A 58 -5.47 -0.45 -6.26
CA SER A 58 -6.90 -0.38 -6.53
C SER A 58 -7.75 -0.43 -5.26
N CYS A 59 -7.29 -1.10 -4.19
CA CYS A 59 -8.07 -1.37 -2.99
C CYS A 59 -7.31 -0.96 -1.73
N LEU A 60 -7.12 0.35 -1.54
CA LEU A 60 -6.34 0.88 -0.42
C LEU A 60 -6.90 0.42 0.94
N HIS A 61 -8.23 0.45 1.11
CA HIS A 61 -8.88 0.04 2.36
C HIS A 61 -8.54 -1.40 2.78
N THR A 62 -8.42 -2.32 1.81
CA THR A 62 -7.98 -3.71 2.07
C THR A 62 -6.53 -3.75 2.55
N THR A 63 -5.64 -3.01 1.88
CA THR A 63 -4.22 -2.92 2.28
C THR A 63 -4.08 -2.34 3.69
N ILE A 64 -4.84 -1.29 4.03
CA ILE A 64 -4.87 -0.72 5.39
C ILE A 64 -5.40 -1.75 6.41
N SER A 65 -6.46 -2.48 6.07
CA SER A 65 -7.00 -3.55 6.93
C SER A 65 -5.96 -4.63 7.23
N SER A 66 -5.25 -5.12 6.21
CA SER A 66 -4.17 -6.10 6.39
C SER A 66 -3.02 -5.56 7.24
N LEU A 67 -2.63 -4.29 7.06
CA LEU A 67 -1.59 -3.67 7.91
C LEU A 67 -2.04 -3.58 9.37
N ARG A 68 -3.32 -3.29 9.62
CA ARG A 68 -3.88 -3.26 10.96
C ARG A 68 -3.90 -4.64 11.60
N HIS A 69 -4.53 -5.61 10.97
CA HIS A 69 -4.77 -6.91 11.58
C HIS A 69 -3.54 -7.84 11.55
N ASP A 70 -2.77 -7.85 10.45
CA ASP A 70 -1.67 -8.80 10.27
C ASP A 70 -0.34 -8.25 10.77
N LYS A 71 -0.19 -6.92 10.83
CA LYS A 71 1.07 -6.24 11.20
C LYS A 71 0.95 -5.38 12.46
N ASN A 72 -0.23 -5.26 13.05
CA ASN A 72 -0.47 -4.50 14.28
C ASN A 72 -0.05 -3.03 14.15
N ILE A 73 -0.33 -2.42 12.98
CA ILE A 73 -0.06 -1.01 12.68
C ILE A 73 -1.41 -0.28 12.62
N ASP A 74 -1.63 0.63 13.56
CA ASP A 74 -2.89 1.37 13.61
C ASP A 74 -2.92 2.61 12.72
N PHE A 75 -4.12 2.88 12.22
CA PHE A 75 -4.42 3.97 11.30
C PHE A 75 -5.64 4.74 11.78
N ILE A 76 -5.60 6.05 11.60
CA ILE A 76 -6.80 6.90 11.63
C ILE A 76 -7.33 7.02 10.21
N SER A 77 -8.65 7.10 10.08
CA SER A 77 -9.34 7.23 8.80
C SER A 77 -10.43 8.28 8.93
N LEU A 78 -10.40 9.30 8.07
CA LEU A 78 -11.51 10.27 7.95
C LEU A 78 -11.92 10.44 6.47
N PRO A 79 -13.19 10.75 6.19
CA PRO A 79 -13.63 11.12 4.85
C PRO A 79 -12.89 12.36 4.35
N ASP A 80 -12.39 12.31 3.11
CA ASP A 80 -11.72 13.42 2.43
C ASP A 80 -12.66 14.07 1.41
N LEU A 81 -13.21 15.22 1.80
CA LEU A 81 -14.17 15.96 0.99
C LEU A 81 -13.54 16.58 -0.27
N GLU A 82 -12.22 16.78 -0.31
CA GLU A 82 -11.54 17.30 -1.51
C GLU A 82 -11.60 16.32 -2.68
N THR A 83 -11.90 15.05 -2.39
CA THR A 83 -12.02 14.01 -3.43
C THR A 83 -13.40 13.98 -4.10
N VAL A 84 -14.36 14.77 -3.64
CA VAL A 84 -15.71 14.87 -4.20
C VAL A 84 -15.69 15.81 -5.42
N ALA A 85 -15.96 15.26 -6.61
CA ALA A 85 -15.96 16.03 -7.86
C ALA A 85 -17.36 16.42 -8.34
N HIS A 86 -18.40 15.69 -7.93
CA HIS A 86 -19.79 15.94 -8.34
C HIS A 86 -20.79 15.64 -7.23
N PHE A 87 -22.03 16.12 -7.40
CA PHE A 87 -23.11 15.91 -6.43
C PHE A 87 -23.34 14.43 -6.13
N HIS A 88 -23.66 14.15 -4.85
CA HIS A 88 -23.92 12.82 -4.28
C HIS A 88 -22.77 11.81 -4.37
N GLN A 89 -21.59 12.21 -4.84
CA GLN A 89 -20.41 11.37 -4.76
C GLN A 89 -20.01 11.16 -3.29
N LYS A 90 -19.71 9.92 -2.91
CA LYS A 90 -19.12 9.65 -1.61
C LYS A 90 -17.63 10.07 -1.62
N PRO A 91 -17.16 10.77 -0.59
CA PRO A 91 -15.73 11.04 -0.44
C PRO A 91 -14.96 9.74 -0.26
N PHE A 92 -13.72 9.71 -0.77
CA PHE A 92 -12.77 8.68 -0.38
C PHE A 92 -12.30 8.92 1.05
N ASN A 93 -11.94 7.86 1.77
CA ASN A 93 -11.29 8.01 3.06
C ASN A 93 -9.80 8.31 2.87
N ARG A 94 -9.28 9.21 3.71
CA ARG A 94 -7.87 9.50 3.89
C ARG A 94 -7.36 8.76 5.12
N TYR A 95 -6.23 8.09 4.96
CA TYR A 95 -5.62 7.23 5.98
C TYR A 95 -4.24 7.73 6.36
N TRP A 96 -3.96 7.83 7.65
CA TRP A 96 -2.63 8.13 8.20
C TRP A 96 -2.38 7.30 9.46
N LEU A 97 -1.11 7.19 9.86
CA LEU A 97 -0.70 6.43 11.04
C LEU A 97 -1.27 7.08 12.30
N ALA A 98 -1.75 6.26 13.24
CA ALA A 98 -2.44 6.76 14.42
C ALA A 98 -1.48 7.41 15.43
N THR A 99 -0.32 6.80 15.63
CA THR A 99 0.67 7.24 16.64
C THR A 99 2.10 7.18 16.10
N ASP A 100 3.05 7.80 16.82
CA ASP A 100 4.47 7.65 16.50
C ASP A 100 4.96 6.20 16.64
N SER A 101 4.39 5.45 17.59
CA SER A 101 4.67 4.02 17.74
C SER A 101 4.31 3.24 16.46
N ASP A 102 3.16 3.54 15.85
CA ASP A 102 2.75 2.92 14.58
C ASP A 102 3.65 3.35 13.43
N ARG A 103 4.11 4.61 13.41
CA ARG A 103 5.14 5.06 12.47
C ARG A 103 6.43 4.26 12.60
N VAL A 104 6.92 4.03 13.82
CA VAL A 104 8.13 3.22 14.06
C VAL A 104 7.94 1.78 13.58
N LYS A 105 6.78 1.16 13.85
CA LYS A 105 6.45 -0.18 13.34
C LYS A 105 6.43 -0.22 11.81
N ALA A 106 5.75 0.73 11.17
CA ALA A 106 5.69 0.86 9.71
C ALA A 106 7.09 1.06 9.11
N LEU A 107 7.92 1.92 9.70
CA LEU A 107 9.29 2.18 9.26
C LEU A 107 10.17 0.94 9.38
N ARG A 108 10.05 0.21 10.49
CA ARG A 108 10.77 -1.06 10.69
C ARG A 108 10.38 -2.08 9.62
N LEU A 109 9.09 -2.21 9.33
CA LEU A 109 8.58 -3.14 8.32
C LEU A 109 9.03 -2.74 6.91
N LEU A 110 8.98 -1.45 6.57
CA LEU A 110 9.48 -0.93 5.30
C LEU A 110 10.97 -1.27 5.13
N ASN A 111 11.77 -0.95 6.14
CA ASN A 111 13.21 -1.20 6.10
C ASN A 111 13.56 -2.69 6.05
N PHE A 112 12.75 -3.57 6.65
CA PHE A 112 12.90 -5.01 6.50
C PHE A 112 12.75 -5.44 5.03
N TYR A 113 11.69 -4.98 4.34
CA TYR A 113 11.52 -5.28 2.91
C TYR A 113 12.62 -4.69 2.04
N ARG A 114 13.06 -3.46 2.32
CA ARG A 114 14.17 -2.81 1.60
C ARG A 114 15.49 -3.57 1.78
N SER A 115 15.83 -3.97 3.00
CA SER A 115 17.05 -4.74 3.29
C SER A 115 17.02 -6.12 2.62
N ASN A 116 15.86 -6.78 2.56
CA ASN A 116 15.71 -8.05 1.82
C ASN A 116 15.94 -7.90 0.30
N ARG A 117 15.88 -6.67 -0.22
CA ARG A 117 16.17 -6.30 -1.61
C ARG A 117 17.56 -5.70 -1.80
N GLY A 118 18.38 -5.62 -0.74
CA GLY A 118 19.70 -4.99 -0.79
C GLY A 118 19.67 -3.46 -0.89
N LEU A 119 18.54 -2.82 -0.55
CA LEU A 119 18.42 -1.36 -0.54
C LEU A 119 18.74 -0.79 0.84
N GLU A 120 19.27 0.45 0.84
CA GLU A 120 19.54 1.19 2.07
C GLU A 120 18.27 1.49 2.86
N LYS A 121 18.41 1.58 4.19
CA LYS A 121 17.31 1.93 5.08
C LYS A 121 16.93 3.40 4.89
N VAL A 122 15.64 3.67 4.83
CA VAL A 122 15.11 5.02 4.85
C VAL A 122 14.81 5.44 6.29
N LYS A 123 14.82 6.74 6.52
CA LYS A 123 14.42 7.38 7.77
C LYS A 123 13.31 8.38 7.43
N TYR A 124 12.30 8.39 8.27
CA TYR A 124 11.27 9.42 8.28
C TYR A 124 11.23 9.97 9.70
N GLU A 125 11.10 11.29 9.85
CA GLU A 125 11.05 11.93 11.16
C GLU A 125 9.71 11.68 11.86
N ALA A 126 9.68 11.88 13.17
CA ALA A 126 8.43 11.88 13.93
C ALA A 126 7.60 13.12 13.53
N TRP A 127 6.30 12.92 13.29
CA TRP A 127 5.36 14.02 12.99
C TRP A 127 4.17 14.07 13.95
N HIS A 128 4.05 13.11 14.87
CA HIS A 128 3.13 13.26 16.00
C HIS A 128 3.85 14.07 17.08
N SER A 129 3.29 15.22 17.44
CA SER A 129 3.81 16.01 18.56
C SER A 129 3.75 15.15 19.83
N THR A 130 4.85 15.06 20.58
CA THR A 130 4.86 14.57 21.95
C THR A 130 4.18 15.61 22.87
N SER A 131 2.88 15.82 22.66
CA SER A 131 2.05 16.67 23.50
C SER A 131 1.16 15.83 24.41
N ASP A 132 1.76 14.87 25.10
CA ASP A 132 1.20 14.34 26.34
C ASP A 132 2.25 14.54 27.44
N LYS A 133 2.56 15.81 27.73
CA LYS A 133 2.87 16.15 29.12
C LYS A 133 1.53 16.10 29.84
N ALA A 134 1.28 14.97 30.50
CA ALA A 134 0.26 14.86 31.52
C ALA A 134 0.30 16.11 32.41
N ALA A 135 -0.81 16.84 32.45
CA ALA A 135 -1.09 17.85 33.46
C ALA A 135 -1.90 17.20 34.58
#